data_AF-A0A161ZK06-F1
#
_entry.id   AF-A0A161ZK06-F1
#
_cell.length_a   1.000
_cell.length_b   1.000
_cell.length_c   1.000
_cell.angle_alpha   90.00
_cell.angle_beta   90.00
_cell.angle_gamma   90.00
#
_symmetry.space_group_name_H-M   'P 1'
#
loop_
_entity.id
_entity.type
_entity.pdbx_description
1 polymer ?
#
loop_
_entity_poly.entity_id
_entity_poly.type
_entity_poly.pdbx_seq_one_letter_code
_entity_poly.pdbx_strand_id
1 'polypeptide(L)'
;MQVRPHIVFSGLCFLAAIWHWTYWDLAIFCDERTGKPSLDLPKIFGIHLFLAGLACFGFGAFHVTGLYGPGIWVSDPYGLTGKVQSVNPAWGVEGFDPFVPGGIASHHIAAGTLGILAGLFHLSVRPPQRLYKGLRMGNIETVLSSSIAAVFFAAFVVHFDCNNLLSQPGFFSEFQNAHKTGGRKCMFCHNSCLIHVCGLPLPRPILITSMQ
;
A
#
# COMPACT_ATOMS: atom_id res chain seq x y z
N MET A 1 4.43 -20.16 -14.88
CA MET A 1 5.82 -20.08 -14.37
C MET A 1 6.16 -18.62 -14.08
N GLN A 2 5.96 -18.11 -12.86
CA GLN A 2 6.17 -16.67 -12.55
C GLN A 2 6.86 -16.41 -11.20
N VAL A 3 7.32 -17.46 -10.52
CA VAL A 3 8.00 -17.38 -9.21
C VAL A 3 9.51 -17.07 -9.34
N ARG A 4 10.05 -17.18 -10.55
CA ARG A 4 11.50 -17.12 -10.82
C ARG A 4 12.16 -15.78 -10.43
N PRO A 5 11.58 -14.60 -10.74
CA PRO A 5 12.23 -13.33 -10.40
C PRO A 5 12.36 -13.10 -8.89
N HIS A 6 11.34 -13.46 -8.11
CA HIS A 6 11.33 -13.28 -6.66
C HIS A 6 12.35 -14.17 -5.95
N ILE A 7 12.54 -15.41 -6.43
CA ILE A 7 13.56 -16.33 -5.88
C ILE A 7 14.97 -15.81 -6.16
N VAL A 8 15.24 -15.37 -7.39
CA VAL A 8 16.54 -14.80 -7.75
C VAL A 8 16.80 -13.52 -6.94
N PHE A 9 15.81 -12.62 -6.86
CA PHE A 9 15.91 -11.39 -6.07
C PHE A 9 16.17 -11.69 -4.58
N SER A 10 15.49 -12.67 -3.99
CA SER A 10 15.73 -13.11 -2.61
C SER A 10 17.17 -13.60 -2.41
N GLY A 11 17.70 -14.39 -3.34
CA GLY A 11 19.11 -14.82 -3.31
C GLY A 11 20.10 -13.66 -3.38
N LEU A 12 19.83 -12.66 -4.24
CA LEU A 12 20.66 -11.45 -4.34
C LEU A 12 20.61 -10.61 -3.05
N CYS A 13 19.41 -10.41 -2.47
CA CYS A 13 19.23 -9.69 -1.21
C CYS A 13 19.94 -10.42 -0.04
N PHE A 14 19.92 -11.75 -0.02
CA PHE A 14 20.60 -12.55 0.98
C PHE A 14 22.12 -12.36 0.92
N LEU A 15 22.71 -12.39 -0.28
CA LEU A 15 24.14 -12.12 -0.46
C LEU A 15 24.51 -10.69 -0.07
N ALA A 16 23.68 -9.70 -0.42
CA ALA A 16 23.88 -8.31 -0.02
C ALA A 16 23.83 -8.13 1.51
N ALA A 17 22.93 -8.85 2.20
CA ALA A 17 22.84 -8.82 3.66
C ALA A 17 24.11 -9.37 4.32
N ILE A 18 24.68 -10.47 3.81
CA ILE A 18 25.96 -11.01 4.30
C ILE A 18 27.08 -9.97 4.12
N TRP A 19 27.12 -9.30 2.96
CA TRP A 19 28.11 -8.27 2.69
C TRP A 19 27.99 -7.09 3.68
N HIS A 20 26.79 -6.54 3.86
CA HIS A 20 26.55 -5.42 4.78
C HIS A 20 26.82 -5.76 6.24
N TRP A 21 26.59 -7.02 6.65
CA TRP A 21 26.94 -7.48 8.00
C TRP A 21 28.46 -7.57 8.20
N THR A 22 29.17 -8.09 7.20
CA THR A 22 30.62 -8.30 7.28
C THR A 22 31.37 -6.96 7.22
N TYR A 23 30.94 -6.07 6.33
CA TYR A 23 31.50 -4.74 6.13
C TYR A 23 30.56 -3.69 6.73
N TRP A 24 30.45 -3.66 8.06
CA TRP A 24 29.58 -2.72 8.77
C TRP A 24 30.28 -1.37 9.08
N ASP A 25 31.59 -1.38 9.31
CA ASP A 25 32.38 -0.22 9.73
C ASP A 25 32.85 0.62 8.53
N LEU A 26 31.89 1.22 7.81
CA LEU A 26 32.17 2.13 6.71
C LEU A 26 32.22 3.58 7.19
N ALA A 27 33.16 4.35 6.63
CA ALA A 27 33.31 5.78 6.89
C ALA A 27 32.02 6.59 6.65
N ILE A 28 31.15 6.16 5.72
CA ILE A 28 29.87 6.84 5.43
C ILE A 28 28.91 6.87 6.63
N PHE A 29 29.03 5.94 7.57
CA PHE A 29 28.19 5.88 8.76
C PHE A 29 28.77 6.69 9.92
N CYS A 30 30.02 7.15 9.83
CA CYS A 30 30.71 7.88 10.87
C CYS A 30 30.72 9.38 10.57
N ASP A 31 30.40 10.20 11.57
CA ASP A 31 30.59 11.64 11.48
C ASP A 31 32.09 11.97 11.54
N GLU A 32 32.63 12.59 10.49
CA GLU A 32 34.05 12.96 10.38
C GLU A 32 34.52 13.82 11.57
N ARG A 33 33.65 14.62 12.17
CA ARG A 33 34.00 15.51 13.29
C ARG A 33 34.09 14.78 14.62
N THR A 34 33.32 13.71 14.82
CA THR A 34 33.18 13.05 16.12
C THR A 34 33.68 11.61 16.12
N GLY A 35 33.91 11.01 14.95
CA GLY A 35 34.26 9.60 14.78
C GLY A 35 33.17 8.63 15.23
N LYS A 36 31.94 9.12 15.46
CA LYS A 36 30.82 8.32 15.98
C LYS A 36 29.82 8.01 14.88
N PRO A 37 29.10 6.87 14.97
CA PRO A 37 28.00 6.57 14.08
C PRO A 37 26.93 7.67 14.14
N SER A 38 26.52 8.20 12.98
CA SER A 38 25.47 9.22 12.91
C SER A 38 24.63 9.06 11.65
N LEU A 39 23.32 9.29 11.76
CA LEU A 39 22.38 9.25 10.65
C LEU A 39 21.55 10.52 10.63
N ASP A 40 21.57 11.23 9.50
CA ASP A 40 20.75 12.42 9.26
C ASP A 40 19.32 12.00 8.89
N LEU A 41 18.55 11.51 9.88
CA LEU A 41 17.20 10.94 9.71
C LEU A 41 16.25 11.84 8.90
N PRO A 42 16.17 13.17 9.12
CA PRO A 42 15.31 14.04 8.32
C PRO A 42 15.67 14.05 6.83
N LYS A 43 16.97 14.01 6.50
CA LYS A 43 17.42 13.97 5.10
C LYS A 43 17.15 12.60 4.48
N ILE A 44 17.40 11.52 5.22
CA ILE A 44 17.08 10.15 4.79
C ILE A 44 15.58 10.02 4.49
N PHE A 45 14.72 10.59 5.33
CA PHE A 45 13.27 10.64 5.09
C PHE A 45 12.94 11.35 3.77
N GLY A 46 13.56 12.51 3.50
CA GLY A 46 13.38 13.24 2.24
C GLY A 46 13.77 12.42 1.00
N ILE A 47 14.90 11.69 1.06
CA ILE A 47 15.35 10.79 -0.03
C ILE A 47 14.30 9.69 -0.29
N HIS A 48 13.87 8.99 0.77
CA HIS A 48 12.91 7.89 0.64
C HIS A 48 11.54 8.38 0.17
N LEU A 49 11.06 9.53 0.66
CA LEU A 49 9.80 10.12 0.25
C LEU A 49 9.83 10.56 -1.23
N PHE A 50 10.94 11.14 -1.68
CA PHE A 50 11.12 11.51 -3.08
C PHE A 50 11.10 10.29 -4.00
N LEU A 51 11.82 9.22 -3.65
CA LEU A 51 11.83 7.96 -4.41
C LEU A 51 10.46 7.28 -4.39
N ALA A 52 9.77 7.28 -3.24
CA ALA A 52 8.40 6.76 -3.14
C ALA A 52 7.42 7.57 -4.00
N GLY A 53 7.58 8.90 -4.05
CA GLY A 53 6.80 9.78 -4.92
C GLY A 53 6.99 9.47 -6.41
N LEU A 54 8.25 9.31 -6.85
CA LEU A 54 8.57 8.90 -8.23
C LEU A 54 7.99 7.53 -8.57
N ALA A 55 8.13 6.55 -7.68
CA ALA A 55 7.59 5.21 -7.88
C ALA A 55 6.05 5.22 -7.94
N CYS A 56 5.39 5.95 -7.04
CA CYS A 56 3.94 6.11 -7.02
C CYS A 56 3.40 6.80 -8.28
N PHE A 57 4.03 7.91 -8.67
CA PHE A 57 3.68 8.62 -9.91
C PHE A 57 3.86 7.73 -11.13
N GLY A 58 5.01 7.05 -11.25
CA GLY A 58 5.30 6.17 -12.39
C GLY A 58 4.33 4.99 -12.48
N PHE A 59 3.97 4.40 -11.34
CA PHE A 59 2.95 3.35 -11.29
C PHE A 59 1.59 3.86 -11.81
N GLY A 60 1.12 5.01 -11.30
CA GLY A 60 -0.13 5.60 -11.77
C GLY A 60 -0.09 5.99 -13.25
N ALA A 61 0.90 6.78 -13.65
CA ALA A 61 0.98 7.41 -14.97
C ALA A 61 1.30 6.44 -16.12
N PHE A 62 2.05 5.37 -15.86
CA PHE A 62 2.51 4.45 -16.90
C PHE A 62 1.90 3.05 -16.78
N HIS A 63 1.89 2.48 -15.57
CA HIS A 63 1.42 1.11 -15.38
C HIS A 63 -0.10 1.01 -15.39
N VAL A 64 -0.78 1.82 -14.56
CA VAL A 64 -2.25 1.76 -14.37
C VAL A 64 -3.01 2.30 -15.58
N THR A 65 -2.56 3.42 -16.16
CA THR A 65 -3.15 3.97 -17.40
C THR A 65 -2.93 3.06 -18.61
N GLY A 66 -1.98 2.13 -18.53
CA GLY A 66 -1.57 1.29 -19.64
C GLY A 66 -0.82 2.03 -20.74
N LEU A 67 -0.28 3.22 -20.47
CA LEU A 67 0.55 3.97 -21.43
C LEU A 67 1.86 3.24 -21.76
N TYR A 68 2.48 2.62 -20.76
CA TYR A 68 3.70 1.82 -20.91
C TYR A 68 3.65 0.53 -20.06
N GLY A 69 2.46 0.14 -19.62
CA GLY A 69 2.23 -1.06 -18.81
C GLY A 69 0.94 -1.78 -19.24
N PRO A 70 0.62 -2.91 -18.59
CA PRO A 70 -0.52 -3.72 -18.97
C PRO A 70 -1.88 -3.13 -18.54
N GLY A 71 -1.90 -2.10 -17.69
CA GLY A 71 -3.12 -1.66 -17.00
C GLY A 71 -3.39 -2.50 -15.75
N ILE A 72 -4.63 -2.45 -15.25
CA ILE A 72 -5.04 -3.18 -14.04
C ILE A 72 -6.24 -4.08 -14.33
N TRP A 73 -6.52 -5.01 -13.42
CA TRP A 73 -7.73 -5.83 -13.50
C TRP A 73 -8.97 -4.97 -13.24
N VAL A 74 -9.98 -5.10 -14.10
CA VAL A 74 -11.29 -4.48 -13.94
C VAL A 74 -12.36 -5.49 -14.37
N SER A 75 -13.48 -5.50 -13.65
CA SER A 75 -14.63 -6.36 -13.96
C SER A 75 -15.92 -5.54 -13.99
N ASP A 76 -16.96 -6.14 -14.56
CA ASP A 76 -18.34 -5.66 -14.38
C ASP A 76 -18.78 -5.82 -12.91
N PRO A 77 -19.88 -5.16 -12.49
CA PRO A 77 -20.37 -5.21 -11.11
C PRO A 77 -20.68 -6.62 -10.58
N TYR A 78 -20.93 -7.59 -11.45
CA TYR A 78 -21.18 -8.99 -11.07
C TYR A 78 -19.92 -9.86 -11.08
N GLY A 79 -18.77 -9.31 -11.50
CA GLY A 79 -17.49 -10.03 -11.51
C GLY A 79 -17.39 -11.13 -12.56
N LEU A 80 -18.18 -11.07 -13.64
CA LEU A 80 -18.31 -12.13 -14.65
C LEU A 80 -17.39 -11.93 -15.86
N THR A 81 -17.08 -10.69 -16.23
CA THR A 81 -16.30 -10.31 -17.42
C THR A 81 -15.02 -9.57 -17.02
N GLY A 82 -14.33 -10.09 -16.00
CA GLY A 82 -13.06 -9.51 -15.54
C GLY A 82 -11.94 -9.69 -16.55
N LYS A 83 -11.15 -8.62 -16.76
CA LYS A 83 -9.94 -8.65 -17.59
C LYS A 83 -8.97 -7.55 -17.18
N VAL A 84 -7.72 -7.70 -17.57
CA VAL A 84 -6.73 -6.61 -17.48
C VAL A 84 -7.03 -5.59 -18.57
N GLN A 85 -7.13 -4.32 -18.19
CA GLN A 85 -7.34 -3.22 -19.13
C GLN A 85 -6.69 -1.91 -18.64
N SER A 86 -6.38 -1.04 -19.59
CA SER A 86 -6.00 0.35 -19.34
C SER A 86 -7.12 1.12 -18.66
N VAL A 87 -6.76 2.02 -17.74
CA VAL A 87 -7.72 2.83 -16.98
C VAL A 87 -7.41 4.31 -17.13
N ASN A 88 -8.36 5.07 -17.67
CA ASN A 88 -8.22 6.53 -17.72
C ASN A 88 -8.44 7.13 -16.32
N PRO A 89 -7.62 8.12 -15.91
CA PRO A 89 -7.76 8.78 -14.62
C PRO A 89 -9.06 9.59 -14.57
N ALA A 90 -9.75 9.50 -13.43
CA ALA A 90 -10.92 10.32 -13.11
C ALA A 90 -10.51 11.45 -12.16
N TRP A 91 -10.76 12.69 -12.57
CA TRP A 91 -10.36 13.90 -11.83
C TRP A 91 -11.53 14.60 -11.14
N GLY A 92 -12.77 14.19 -11.42
CA GLY A 92 -13.95 14.69 -10.73
C GLY A 92 -14.21 13.97 -9.41
N VAL A 93 -15.40 14.19 -8.86
CA VAL A 93 -15.83 13.59 -7.58
C VAL A 93 -15.93 12.07 -7.66
N GLU A 94 -16.20 11.54 -8.85
CA GLU A 94 -16.24 10.11 -9.14
C GLU A 94 -14.88 9.42 -8.92
N GLY A 95 -13.77 10.18 -8.89
CA GLY A 95 -12.46 9.64 -8.55
C GLY A 95 -12.33 9.22 -7.07
N PHE A 96 -13.25 9.64 -6.21
CA PHE A 96 -13.32 9.21 -4.80
C PHE A 96 -14.30 8.05 -4.60
N ASP A 97 -15.04 7.64 -5.63
CA ASP A 97 -15.89 6.46 -5.57
C ASP A 97 -15.01 5.19 -5.62
N PRO A 98 -15.03 4.36 -4.56
CA PRO A 98 -14.22 3.14 -4.51
C PRO A 98 -14.57 2.09 -5.59
N PHE A 99 -15.68 2.27 -6.30
CA PHE A 99 -16.14 1.42 -7.40
C PHE A 99 -15.80 1.97 -8.79
N VAL A 100 -15.11 3.11 -8.88
CA VAL A 100 -14.65 3.70 -10.15
C VAL A 100 -13.12 3.57 -10.28
N PRO A 101 -12.60 2.79 -11.25
CA PRO A 101 -11.16 2.48 -11.30
C PRO A 101 -10.32 3.69 -11.68
N GLY A 102 -10.91 4.69 -12.33
CA GLY A 102 -10.25 5.95 -12.66
C GLY A 102 -9.71 6.69 -11.43
N GLY A 103 -10.31 6.49 -10.25
CA GLY A 103 -9.82 7.02 -8.98
C GLY A 103 -8.45 6.48 -8.58
N ILE A 104 -8.15 5.23 -8.92
CA ILE A 104 -6.85 4.60 -8.61
C ILE A 104 -5.73 5.30 -9.39
N ALA A 105 -5.95 5.53 -10.69
CA ALA A 105 -4.95 6.19 -11.54
C ALA A 105 -4.73 7.64 -11.10
N SER A 106 -5.79 8.41 -10.87
CA SER A 106 -5.67 9.81 -10.44
C SER A 106 -5.06 9.94 -9.04
N HIS A 107 -5.42 9.06 -8.10
CA HIS A 107 -4.80 9.01 -6.77
C HIS A 107 -3.28 8.84 -6.85
N HIS A 108 -2.79 7.85 -7.61
CA HIS A 108 -1.34 7.60 -7.72
C HIS A 108 -0.59 8.75 -8.41
N ILE A 109 -1.18 9.36 -9.45
CA ILE A 109 -0.58 10.51 -10.13
C ILE A 109 -0.52 11.72 -9.19
N ALA A 110 -1.61 12.03 -8.50
CA ALA A 110 -1.69 13.17 -7.58
C ALA A 110 -0.79 12.95 -6.34
N ALA A 111 -0.93 11.82 -5.66
CA ALA A 111 -0.14 11.47 -4.47
C ALA A 111 1.36 11.35 -4.81
N GLY A 112 1.70 10.78 -5.97
CA GLY A 112 3.08 10.72 -6.45
C GLY A 112 3.67 12.11 -6.69
N THR A 113 2.93 13.00 -7.34
CA THR A 113 3.36 14.39 -7.57
C THR A 113 3.57 15.14 -6.24
N LEU A 114 2.63 15.02 -5.30
CA LEU A 114 2.77 15.60 -3.97
C LEU A 114 3.94 14.99 -3.19
N GLY A 115 4.16 13.68 -3.29
CA GLY A 115 5.30 12.99 -2.68
C GLY A 115 6.65 13.47 -3.21
N ILE A 116 6.75 13.76 -4.51
CA ILE A 116 7.94 14.36 -5.12
C ILE A 116 8.20 15.76 -4.55
N LEU A 117 7.19 16.62 -4.53
CA LEU A 117 7.31 17.99 -4.01
C LEU A 117 7.66 17.99 -2.52
N ALA A 118 6.99 17.15 -1.72
CA ALA A 118 7.26 17.00 -0.30
C ALA A 118 8.66 16.41 -0.04
N GLY A 119 9.10 15.43 -0.84
CA GLY A 119 10.45 14.88 -0.78
C GLY A 119 11.52 15.95 -1.04
N LEU A 120 11.35 16.75 -2.09
CA LEU A 120 12.24 17.88 -2.38
C LEU A 120 12.25 18.93 -1.27
N PHE A 121 11.08 19.23 -0.68
CA PHE A 121 10.98 20.11 0.48
C PHE A 121 11.80 19.57 1.67
N HIS A 122 11.65 18.29 2.00
CA HIS A 122 12.40 17.66 3.10
C HIS A 122 13.92 17.53 2.85
N LEU A 123 14.34 17.53 1.58
CA LEU A 123 15.76 17.62 1.22
C LEU A 123 16.30 19.05 1.32
N SER A 124 15.46 20.05 1.01
CA SER A 124 15.86 21.46 0.94
C SER A 124 15.79 22.17 2.29
N VAL A 125 14.94 21.71 3.21
CA VAL A 125 14.61 22.41 4.45
C VAL A 125 15.00 21.59 5.67
N ARG A 126 15.78 22.21 6.57
CA ARG A 126 16.10 21.62 7.88
C ARG A 126 14.93 21.75 8.85
N PRO A 127 14.70 20.75 9.73
CA PRO A 127 13.60 20.81 10.69
C PRO A 127 13.80 21.97 11.67
N PRO A 128 12.71 22.64 12.09
CA PRO A 128 12.80 23.70 13.10
C PRO A 128 13.22 23.13 14.45
N GLN A 129 14.03 23.90 15.19
CA GLN A 129 14.68 23.42 16.43
C GLN A 129 13.69 22.93 17.49
N ARG A 130 12.51 23.55 17.58
CA ARG A 130 11.44 23.14 18.51
C ARG A 130 10.93 21.73 18.19
N LEU A 131 10.71 21.44 16.91
CA LEU A 131 10.21 20.14 16.46
C LEU A 131 11.28 19.06 16.58
N TYR A 132 12.53 19.40 16.24
CA TYR A 132 13.66 18.48 16.37
C TYR A 132 13.84 17.99 17.80
N LYS A 133 13.77 18.91 18.78
CA LYS A 133 13.84 18.58 20.21
C LYS A 133 12.57 17.91 20.71
N GLY A 134 11.39 18.43 20.34
CA GLY A 134 10.09 17.94 20.81
C GLY A 134 9.80 16.50 20.40
N LEU A 135 10.09 16.16 19.15
CA LEU A 135 9.91 14.80 18.61
C LEU A 135 11.15 13.92 18.76
N ARG A 136 12.23 14.42 19.38
CA ARG A 136 13.51 13.70 19.56
C ARG A 136 14.03 13.10 18.25
N MET A 137 14.05 13.89 17.17
CA MET A 137 14.41 13.43 15.81
C MET A 137 15.85 12.89 15.65
N GLY A 138 16.70 13.02 16.68
CA GLY A 138 18.01 12.37 16.72
C GLY A 138 17.96 10.89 17.18
N ASN A 139 16.82 10.38 17.65
CA ASN A 139 16.64 9.00 18.06
C ASN A 139 15.84 8.22 17.01
N ILE A 140 16.40 7.13 16.48
CA ILE A 140 15.75 6.27 15.48
C ILE A 140 14.46 5.60 15.99
N GLU A 141 14.31 5.41 17.31
CA GLU A 141 13.09 4.83 17.90
C GLU A 141 11.85 5.69 17.63
N THR A 142 12.02 7.00 17.43
CA THR A 142 10.90 7.89 17.09
C THR A 142 10.36 7.61 15.70
N VAL A 143 11.26 7.37 14.73
CA VAL A 143 10.92 6.96 13.37
C VAL A 143 10.26 5.58 13.38
N LEU A 144 10.77 4.66 14.19
CA LEU A 144 10.15 3.34 14.37
C LEU A 144 8.73 3.46 14.91
N SER A 145 8.53 4.24 15.98
CA SER A 145 7.21 4.46 16.59
C SER A 145 6.20 5.06 15.61
N SER A 146 6.57 6.12 14.88
CA SER A 146 5.67 6.70 13.88
C SER A 146 5.41 5.77 12.69
N SER A 147 6.40 4.97 12.28
CA SER A 147 6.23 4.02 11.18
C SER A 147 5.29 2.88 11.54
N ILE A 148 5.37 2.37 12.78
CA ILE A 148 4.43 1.37 13.29
C ILE A 148 3.00 1.91 13.22
N ALA A 149 2.76 3.14 13.68
CA ALA A 149 1.45 3.78 13.61
C ALA A 149 0.93 3.89 12.17
N ALA A 150 1.78 4.31 11.22
CA ALA A 150 1.41 4.42 9.80
C ALA A 150 1.08 3.05 9.17
N VAL A 151 1.86 2.01 9.47
CA VAL A 151 1.63 0.65 8.96
C VAL A 151 0.35 0.05 9.55
N PHE A 152 0.07 0.25 10.84
CA PHE A 152 -1.19 -0.19 11.45
C PHE A 152 -2.40 0.51 10.83
N PHE A 153 -2.30 1.82 10.57
CA PHE A 153 -3.36 2.55 9.88
C PHE A 153 -3.61 1.99 8.48
N ALA A 154 -2.55 1.76 7.69
CA ALA A 154 -2.67 1.15 6.37
C ALA A 154 -3.28 -0.26 6.45
N ALA A 155 -2.84 -1.09 7.41
CA ALA A 155 -3.38 -2.44 7.65
C ALA A 155 -4.88 -2.40 8.01
N PHE A 156 -5.29 -1.43 8.83
CA PHE A 156 -6.69 -1.22 9.17
C PHE A 156 -7.51 -0.84 7.92
N VAL A 157 -7.05 0.14 7.14
CA VAL A 157 -7.74 0.56 5.90
C VAL A 157 -7.93 -0.62 4.95
N VAL A 158 -6.87 -1.38 4.64
CA VAL A 158 -6.97 -2.52 3.71
C VAL A 158 -7.81 -3.68 4.26
N HIS A 159 -7.93 -3.82 5.58
CA HIS A 159 -8.76 -4.85 6.20
C HIS A 159 -10.25 -4.50 6.14
N PHE A 160 -10.59 -3.24 6.37
CA PHE A 160 -11.97 -2.76 6.41
C PHE A 160 -12.52 -2.32 5.05
N ASP A 161 -11.68 -2.30 4.01
CA ASP A 161 -12.09 -2.08 2.63
C ASP A 161 -12.92 -3.27 2.09
N CYS A 162 -14.18 -3.40 2.54
CA CYS A 162 -15.08 -4.46 2.10
C CYS A 162 -15.63 -4.14 0.69
N ASN A 163 -15.30 -4.98 -0.30
CA ASN A 163 -15.83 -5.00 -1.67
C ASN A 163 -15.44 -3.84 -2.61
N ASN A 164 -14.21 -3.33 -2.57
CA ASN A 164 -13.77 -2.33 -3.54
C ASN A 164 -13.18 -2.94 -4.83
N LEU A 165 -12.82 -2.10 -5.80
CA LEU A 165 -12.20 -2.53 -7.06
C LEU A 165 -10.88 -3.29 -6.92
N LEU A 166 -10.20 -3.16 -5.79
CA LEU A 166 -8.95 -3.89 -5.50
C LEU A 166 -9.20 -5.27 -4.87
N SER A 167 -10.44 -5.56 -4.46
CA SER A 167 -10.86 -6.83 -3.83
C SER A 167 -11.99 -7.51 -4.61
N GLN A 168 -11.93 -7.48 -5.95
CA GLN A 168 -12.98 -8.02 -6.82
C GLN A 168 -13.14 -9.55 -6.68
N PRO A 169 -14.37 -10.06 -6.48
CA PRO A 169 -14.64 -11.48 -6.24
C PRO A 169 -14.28 -12.36 -7.44
N GLY A 170 -14.40 -11.85 -8.67
CA GLY A 170 -14.00 -12.57 -9.89
C GLY A 170 -12.52 -12.95 -9.90
N PHE A 171 -11.63 -12.00 -9.57
CA PHE A 171 -10.18 -12.27 -9.50
C PHE A 171 -9.83 -13.23 -8.36
N PHE A 172 -10.41 -13.04 -7.17
CA PHE A 172 -10.13 -13.88 -6.01
C PHE A 172 -10.64 -15.33 -6.20
N SER A 173 -11.81 -15.49 -6.81
CA SER A 173 -12.38 -16.81 -7.11
C SER A 173 -11.62 -17.53 -8.23
N GLU A 174 -11.19 -16.82 -9.27
CA GLU A 174 -10.35 -17.37 -10.34
C GLU A 174 -8.98 -17.82 -9.80
N PHE A 175 -8.36 -17.02 -8.91
CA PHE A 175 -7.11 -17.38 -8.25
C PHE A 175 -7.27 -18.60 -7.31
N GLN A 176 -8.36 -18.66 -6.53
CA GLN A 176 -8.68 -19.83 -5.71
C GLN A 176 -8.92 -21.09 -6.55
N ASN A 177 -9.58 -20.98 -7.70
CA ASN A 177 -9.85 -22.10 -8.60
C ASN A 177 -8.57 -22.58 -9.31
N ALA A 178 -7.69 -21.66 -9.74
CA ALA A 178 -6.37 -21.98 -10.27
C ALA A 178 -5.46 -22.67 -9.25
N HIS A 179 -5.65 -22.43 -7.95
CA HIS A 179 -4.90 -23.09 -6.89
C HIS A 179 -5.49 -24.46 -6.48
N LYS A 180 -6.80 -24.68 -6.67
CA LYS A 180 -7.47 -25.96 -6.41
C LYS A 180 -7.04 -27.07 -7.37
N THR A 181 -6.65 -26.74 -8.61
CA THR A 181 -6.07 -27.71 -9.57
C THR A 181 -4.64 -28.11 -9.22
N GLY A 182 -3.99 -27.45 -8.25
CA GLY A 182 -2.64 -27.71 -7.74
C GLY A 182 -2.57 -28.29 -6.32
N GLY A 183 -3.64 -28.90 -5.81
CA GLY A 183 -3.58 -29.81 -4.65
C GLY A 183 -3.33 -29.18 -3.26
N ARG A 184 -3.39 -27.86 -3.08
CA ARG A 184 -3.33 -27.23 -1.75
C ARG A 184 -4.50 -26.27 -1.57
N LYS A 185 -5.40 -26.57 -0.63
CA LYS A 185 -6.50 -25.65 -0.27
C LYS A 185 -5.91 -24.55 0.63
N CYS A 186 -5.82 -23.32 0.13
CA CYS A 186 -5.67 -22.15 0.98
C CYS A 186 -7.04 -21.76 1.52
N MET A 187 -7.22 -21.88 2.83
CA MET A 187 -8.39 -21.39 3.55
C MET A 187 -8.15 -19.94 3.92
N PHE A 188 -8.49 -19.01 3.03
CA PHE A 188 -8.57 -17.59 3.35
C PHE A 188 -9.77 -16.97 2.63
N CYS A 189 -10.61 -16.29 3.43
CA CYS A 189 -11.81 -15.53 3.06
C CYS A 189 -13.03 -16.35 2.60
N HIS A 190 -13.72 -16.98 3.56
CA HIS A 190 -15.16 -17.14 3.51
C HIS A 190 -15.67 -16.69 4.89
N ASN A 191 -16.39 -15.56 4.96
CA ASN A 191 -17.09 -15.02 6.16
C ASN A 191 -16.47 -13.85 6.97
N SER A 192 -15.58 -13.01 6.44
CA SER A 192 -15.12 -11.82 7.21
C SER A 192 -16.02 -10.57 7.11
N CYS A 193 -16.98 -10.49 6.17
CA CYS A 193 -17.92 -9.35 6.12
C CYS A 193 -19.22 -9.60 6.91
N LEU A 194 -19.26 -10.62 7.78
CA LEU A 194 -20.35 -10.92 8.72
C LEU A 194 -19.86 -10.77 10.17
N ILE A 195 -19.32 -9.59 10.52
CA ILE A 195 -19.36 -9.17 11.93
C ILE A 195 -20.79 -8.71 12.18
N HIS A 196 -21.60 -9.71 12.55
CA HIS A 196 -22.79 -9.57 13.35
C HIS A 196 -22.46 -8.63 14.53
N VAL A 197 -22.91 -7.38 14.48
CA VAL A 197 -23.10 -6.57 15.68
C VAL A 197 -24.24 -7.23 16.45
N CYS A 198 -23.89 -8.27 17.21
CA CYS A 198 -24.80 -8.93 18.12
C CYS A 198 -24.93 -8.02 19.36
N GLY A 199 -26.03 -7.26 19.42
CA GLY A 199 -26.34 -6.37 20.53
C GLY A 199 -27.79 -5.90 20.51
N LEU A 200 -28.66 -6.73 21.12
CA LEU A 200 -30.07 -6.54 21.50
C LEU A 200 -31.15 -7.04 20.51
N PRO A 201 -32.07 -7.93 20.95
CA PRO A 201 -33.19 -8.40 20.15
C PRO A 201 -34.37 -7.42 20.28
N LEU A 202 -34.86 -6.89 19.15
CA LEU A 202 -36.20 -6.32 19.09
C LEU A 202 -37.11 -7.34 18.38
N PRO A 203 -38.30 -7.65 18.94
CA PRO A 203 -39.14 -8.72 18.45
C PRO A 203 -39.76 -8.34 17.10
N ARG A 204 -39.76 -9.30 16.17
CA ARG A 204 -40.45 -9.21 14.88
C ARG A 204 -41.95 -8.95 15.11
N PRO A 205 -42.59 -7.99 14.42
CA PRO A 205 -44.03 -7.99 14.31
C PRO A 205 -44.47 -9.10 13.34
N ILE A 206 -45.32 -9.96 13.86
CA ILE A 206 -46.07 -11.01 13.17
C ILE A 206 -46.96 -10.33 12.12
N LEU A 207 -46.79 -10.68 10.84
CA LEU A 207 -47.73 -10.30 9.79
C LEU A 207 -48.95 -11.24 9.91
N ILE A 208 -49.99 -10.78 10.60
CA ILE A 208 -51.29 -11.44 10.59
C ILE A 208 -51.94 -11.12 9.25
N THR A 209 -52.16 -12.15 8.47
CA THR A 209 -53.14 -12.14 7.37
C THR A 209 -54.53 -11.91 7.97
N SER A 210 -55.24 -10.84 7.58
CA SER A 210 -56.71 -10.86 7.65
C SER A 210 -57.30 -10.45 6.32
N MET A 211 -58.06 -11.39 5.77
CA MET A 211 -59.10 -11.20 4.76
C MET A 211 -59.94 -9.95 5.05
N GLN A 212 -60.08 -9.09 4.06
CA GLN A 212 -61.35 -8.63 3.49
C GLN A 212 -61.13 -8.33 2.00
#